data_AF-A0A151MUT6-F1
#
_entry.id   AF-A0A151MUT6-F1
#
_cell.length_a   1.000
_cell.length_b   1.000
_cell.length_c   1.000
_cell.angle_alpha   90.00
_cell.angle_beta   90.00
_cell.angle_gamma   90.00
#
_symmetry.space_group_name_H-M   'P 1'
#
loop_
_entity.id
_entity.type
_entity.pdbx_description
1 polymer ?
#
loop_
_entity_poly.entity_id
_entity_poly.type
_entity_poly.pdbx_seq_one_letter_code
_entity_poly.pdbx_strand_id
1 'polypeptide(L)'
;MEDPADVLGQNPQALAQILNSQQQMLDWQEDWLQHSLASFKMPKMTKDDDPEVYIEAFEWHALMTRLDKRYWASQLGALVVGKAQAAYRVLSRDDAQDYEHVKEAILYRLEIKP
;
A
#
# COMPACT_ATOMS: atom_id res chain seq x y z
N MET A 1 34.75 -8.25 -12.24
CA MET A 1 33.45 -8.61 -11.64
C MET A 1 33.62 -8.31 -10.17
N GLU A 2 33.25 -7.10 -9.75
CA GLU A 2 33.45 -6.65 -8.37
C GLU A 2 32.41 -7.30 -7.46
N ASP A 3 32.86 -7.73 -6.29
CA ASP A 3 32.05 -8.35 -5.26
C ASP A 3 31.03 -7.32 -4.74
N PRO A 4 29.71 -7.63 -4.69
CA PRO A 4 28.71 -6.71 -4.14
C PRO A 4 28.98 -6.32 -2.69
N ALA A 5 29.80 -7.07 -1.94
CA ALA A 5 30.26 -6.68 -0.61
C ALA A 5 31.28 -5.52 -0.62
N ASP A 6 32.04 -5.34 -1.71
CA ASP A 6 33.09 -4.32 -1.83
C ASP A 6 32.49 -2.92 -2.09
N VAL A 7 31.36 -2.86 -2.82
CA VAL A 7 30.63 -1.60 -3.08
C VAL A 7 29.96 -1.05 -1.81
N LEU A 8 29.54 -1.92 -0.89
CA LEU A 8 28.89 -1.52 0.37
C LEU A 8 29.89 -1.02 1.42
N GLY A 9 31.15 -1.50 1.39
CA GLY A 9 32.20 -1.05 2.30
C GLY A 9 32.74 0.35 2.02
N GLN A 10 32.52 0.88 0.81
CA GLN A 10 33.17 2.11 0.34
C GLN A 10 32.29 3.36 0.32
N ASN A 11 31.00 3.27 0.66
CA ASN A 11 30.09 4.43 0.63
C ASN A 11 29.31 4.59 1.95
N PRO A 12 29.90 5.21 2.98
CA PRO A 12 29.23 5.43 4.26
C PRO A 12 27.95 6.28 4.13
N GLN A 13 27.85 7.13 3.11
CA GLN A 13 26.64 7.91 2.84
C GLN A 13 25.51 7.03 2.30
N ALA A 14 25.79 6.09 1.39
CA ALA A 14 24.78 5.15 0.91
C ALA A 14 24.23 4.25 2.04
N LEU A 15 25.10 3.79 2.94
CA LEU A 15 24.68 3.02 4.11
C LEU A 15 23.78 3.82 5.05
N ALA A 16 24.12 5.09 5.31
CA ALA A 16 23.28 5.98 6.11
C ALA A 16 21.90 6.20 5.48
N GLN A 17 21.83 6.35 4.16
CA GLN A 17 20.56 6.52 3.43
C GLN A 17 19.70 5.25 3.48
N ILE A 18 20.30 4.07 3.34
CA ILE A 18 19.60 2.78 3.45
C ILE A 18 19.04 2.61 4.86
N LEU A 19 19.84 2.86 5.90
CA LEU A 19 19.40 2.73 7.29
C LEU A 19 18.28 3.72 7.63
N ASN A 20 18.39 4.97 7.18
CA ASN A 20 17.32 5.97 7.36
C ASN A 20 16.03 5.54 6.66
N SER A 21 16.12 5.06 5.42
CA SER A 21 14.96 4.55 4.67
C SER A 21 14.29 3.35 5.35
N GLN A 22 15.08 2.44 5.94
CA GLN A 22 14.55 1.30 6.70
C GLN A 22 13.87 1.76 7.99
N GLN A 23 14.49 2.69 8.74
CA GLN A 23 13.91 3.22 9.96
C GLN A 23 12.59 3.95 9.67
N GLN A 24 12.57 4.84 8.68
CA GLN A 24 11.34 5.54 8.26
C GLN A 24 10.23 4.56 7.87
N MET A 25 10.57 3.44 7.23
CA MET A 25 9.58 2.41 6.88
C MET A 25 9.03 1.71 8.12
N LEU A 26 9.87 1.39 9.11
CA LEU A 26 9.42 0.79 10.37
C LEU A 26 8.53 1.75 11.15
N ASP A 27 8.94 3.01 11.27
CA ASP A 27 8.17 4.06 11.94
C ASP A 27 6.81 4.24 11.26
N TRP A 28 6.79 4.25 9.93
CA TRP A 28 5.56 4.32 9.14
C TRP A 28 4.66 3.09 9.32
N GLN A 29 5.25 1.88 9.41
CA GLN A 29 4.46 0.67 9.67
C GLN A 29 3.84 0.68 11.07
N GLU A 30 4.57 1.14 12.09
CA GLU A 30 4.06 1.24 13.45
C GLU A 30 2.94 2.28 13.54
N ASP A 31 3.16 3.47 12.98
CA ASP A 31 2.17 4.54 12.88
C ASP A 31 0.90 4.06 12.16
N TRP A 32 1.06 3.34 11.03
CA TRP A 32 -0.06 2.73 10.33
C TRP A 32 -0.80 1.69 11.18
N LEU A 33 -0.10 0.80 11.90
CA LEU A 33 -0.75 -0.20 12.76
C LEU A 33 -1.58 0.47 13.86
N GLN A 34 -1.08 1.55 14.46
CA GLN A 34 -1.77 2.29 15.51
C GLN A 34 -3.02 3.00 14.98
N HIS A 35 -2.93 3.63 13.82
CA HIS A 35 -4.01 4.45 13.28
C HIS A 35 -5.03 3.69 12.43
N SER A 36 -4.65 2.56 11.83
CA SER A 36 -5.50 1.88 10.84
C SER A 36 -6.32 0.73 11.45
N LEU A 37 -5.73 -0.10 12.32
CA LEU A 37 -6.38 -1.31 12.82
C LEU A 37 -7.31 -1.06 14.01
N ALA A 38 -7.04 -0.02 14.81
CA ALA A 38 -7.80 0.23 16.03
C ALA A 38 -9.21 0.81 15.76
N SER A 39 -9.43 1.48 14.61
CA SER A 39 -10.66 2.25 14.35
C SER A 39 -11.33 2.00 12.99
N PHE A 40 -10.63 1.45 12.00
CA PHE A 40 -11.19 1.22 10.66
C PHE A 40 -11.66 -0.24 10.49
N LYS A 41 -12.88 -0.53 10.91
CA LYS A 41 -13.45 -1.90 10.91
C LYS A 41 -14.32 -2.14 9.67
N MET A 42 -13.68 -2.31 8.52
CA MET A 42 -14.34 -2.75 7.29
C MET A 42 -14.09 -4.25 7.07
N PRO A 43 -15.10 -5.04 6.64
CA PRO A 43 -14.89 -6.43 6.25
C PRO A 43 -13.92 -6.53 5.07
N LYS A 44 -13.04 -7.54 5.06
CA LYS A 44 -12.21 -7.83 3.88
C LYS A 44 -13.08 -8.15 2.67
N MET A 45 -12.60 -7.75 1.51
CA MET A 45 -13.21 -8.12 0.23
C MET A 45 -13.23 -9.65 0.08
N THR A 46 -14.29 -10.17 -0.52
CA THR A 46 -14.40 -11.56 -0.95
C THR A 46 -13.98 -11.72 -2.42
N LYS A 47 -13.90 -12.95 -2.92
CA LYS A 47 -13.60 -13.18 -4.35
C LYS A 47 -14.80 -12.86 -5.26
N ASP A 48 -15.99 -12.80 -4.69
CA ASP A 48 -17.26 -12.60 -5.42
C ASP A 48 -17.71 -11.13 -5.39
N ASP A 49 -17.08 -10.30 -4.56
CA ASP A 49 -17.36 -8.87 -4.50
C ASP A 49 -16.90 -8.19 -5.80
N ASP A 50 -17.73 -7.26 -6.28
CA ASP A 50 -17.32 -6.34 -7.34
C ASP A 50 -16.31 -5.32 -6.78
N PRO A 51 -15.13 -5.17 -7.40
CA PRO A 51 -14.08 -4.31 -6.85
C PRO A 51 -14.40 -2.81 -6.92
N GLU A 52 -15.17 -2.36 -7.91
CA GLU A 52 -15.62 -0.96 -8.00
C GLU A 52 -16.58 -0.65 -6.85
N VAL A 53 -17.60 -1.50 -6.67
CA VAL A 53 -18.57 -1.38 -5.57
C VAL A 53 -17.89 -1.45 -4.20
N TYR A 54 -16.91 -2.35 -4.05
CA TYR A 54 -16.16 -2.47 -2.80
C TYR A 54 -15.32 -1.21 -2.51
N ILE A 55 -14.66 -0.64 -3.52
CA ILE A 55 -13.87 0.59 -3.37
C ILE A 55 -14.77 1.78 -3.02
N GLU A 56 -15.95 1.91 -3.64
CA GLU A 56 -16.91 2.95 -3.26
C GLU A 56 -17.34 2.81 -1.80
N ALA A 57 -17.67 1.59 -1.35
CA ALA A 57 -18.02 1.33 0.04
C ALA A 57 -16.86 1.66 1.00
N PHE A 58 -15.62 1.40 0.58
CA PHE A 58 -14.41 1.77 1.32
C PHE A 58 -14.28 3.28 1.47
N GLU A 59 -14.44 4.04 0.38
CA GLU A 59 -14.35 5.51 0.41
C GLU A 59 -15.41 6.11 1.34
N TRP A 60 -16.65 5.62 1.25
CA TRP A 60 -17.72 6.03 2.17
C TRP A 60 -17.38 5.72 3.63
N HIS A 61 -16.85 4.52 3.91
CA HIS A 61 -16.46 4.15 5.27
C HIS A 61 -15.31 5.02 5.78
N ALA A 62 -14.30 5.27 4.96
CA ALA A 62 -13.13 6.11 5.28
C ALA A 62 -13.52 7.54 5.63
N LEU A 63 -14.47 8.11 4.90
CA LEU A 63 -15.04 9.42 5.22
C LEU A 63 -15.78 9.40 6.56
N MET A 64 -16.62 8.40 6.80
CA MET A 64 -17.42 8.29 8.03
C MET A 64 -16.56 8.08 9.29
N THR A 65 -15.48 7.31 9.18
CA THR A 65 -14.54 7.07 10.28
C THR A 65 -13.46 8.13 10.38
N ARG A 66 -13.45 9.12 9.47
CA ARG A 66 -12.42 10.18 9.39
C ARG A 66 -11.00 9.59 9.28
N LEU A 67 -10.85 8.52 8.51
CA LEU A 67 -9.53 7.95 8.24
C LEU A 67 -8.71 8.98 7.46
N ASP A 68 -7.51 9.29 7.94
CA ASP A 68 -6.58 10.19 7.24
C ASP A 68 -6.25 9.62 5.86
N LYS A 69 -6.35 10.45 4.82
CA LYS A 69 -6.15 10.05 3.42
C LYS A 69 -4.80 9.37 3.19
N ARG A 70 -3.77 9.71 3.99
CA ARG A 70 -2.43 9.10 3.94
C ARG A 70 -2.43 7.58 4.22
N TYR A 71 -3.45 7.05 4.89
CA TYR A 71 -3.57 5.61 5.17
C TYR A 71 -4.56 4.88 4.26
N TRP A 72 -5.21 5.58 3.32
CA TRP A 72 -6.23 4.95 2.49
C TRP A 72 -5.64 3.86 1.59
N ALA A 73 -4.50 4.13 0.95
CA ALA A 73 -3.82 3.19 0.08
C ALA A 73 -3.45 1.87 0.80
N SER A 74 -2.83 1.99 1.97
CA SER A 74 -2.41 0.84 2.77
C SER A 74 -3.59 0.07 3.37
N GLN A 75 -4.64 0.77 3.81
CA GLN A 75 -5.87 0.11 4.27
C GLN A 75 -6.59 -0.64 3.17
N LEU A 76 -6.76 -0.02 2.00
CA LEU A 76 -7.37 -0.70 0.87
C LEU A 76 -6.55 -1.94 0.49
N GLY A 77 -5.22 -1.82 0.40
CA GLY A 77 -4.31 -2.94 0.11
C GLY A 77 -4.40 -4.12 1.08
N ALA A 78 -4.68 -3.86 2.37
CA ALA A 78 -4.86 -4.89 3.40
C ALA A 78 -6.23 -5.60 3.33
N LEU A 79 -7.22 -4.92 2.76
CA LEU A 79 -8.62 -5.35 2.69
C LEU A 79 -8.97 -6.08 1.39
N VAL A 80 -8.34 -5.70 0.28
CA VAL A 80 -8.55 -6.33 -1.02
C VAL A 80 -7.91 -7.71 -1.10
N VAL A 81 -8.50 -8.58 -1.93
CA VAL A 81 -8.04 -9.97 -2.13
C VAL A 81 -7.94 -10.30 -3.62
N GLY A 82 -7.38 -11.47 -3.94
CA GLY A 82 -7.39 -12.00 -5.31
C GLY A 82 -6.70 -11.07 -6.33
N LYS A 83 -7.38 -10.79 -7.45
CA LYS A 83 -6.83 -9.96 -8.54
C LYS A 83 -6.58 -8.51 -8.11
N ALA A 84 -7.46 -7.94 -7.29
CA ALA A 84 -7.27 -6.60 -6.75
C ALA A 84 -6.01 -6.53 -5.86
N GLN A 85 -5.79 -7.54 -5.01
CA GLN A 85 -4.55 -7.62 -4.24
C GLN A 85 -3.31 -7.82 -5.11
N ALA A 86 -3.41 -8.63 -6.17
CA ALA A 86 -2.32 -8.81 -7.11
C ALA A 86 -1.99 -7.49 -7.86
N ALA A 87 -2.99 -6.67 -8.18
CA ALA A 87 -2.83 -5.33 -8.74
C ALA A 87 -2.10 -4.39 -7.77
N TYR A 88 -2.51 -4.35 -6.51
CA TYR A 88 -1.83 -3.56 -5.49
C TYR A 88 -0.36 -3.98 -5.31
N ARG A 89 -0.06 -5.28 -5.26
CA ARG A 89 1.28 -5.80 -4.96
C ARG A 89 2.35 -5.53 -6.02
N VAL A 90 1.98 -5.21 -7.26
CA VAL A 90 2.95 -4.93 -8.33
C VAL A 90 3.31 -3.45 -8.44
N LEU A 91 2.60 -2.59 -7.70
CA LEU A 91 2.88 -1.16 -7.70
C LEU A 91 4.27 -0.90 -7.14
N SER A 92 4.89 0.17 -7.62
CA SER A 92 6.11 0.68 -6.99
C SER A 92 5.81 1.11 -5.56
N ARG A 93 6.85 1.26 -4.74
CA ARG A 93 6.69 1.73 -3.36
C ARG A 93 6.02 3.10 -3.29
N ASP A 94 6.29 3.98 -4.25
CA ASP A 94 5.75 5.33 -4.28
C ASP A 94 4.28 5.30 -4.71
N ASP A 95 3.95 4.52 -5.75
CA ASP A 95 2.56 4.37 -6.21
C ASP A 95 1.68 3.65 -5.16
N ALA A 96 2.23 2.69 -4.43
CA ALA A 96 1.49 1.95 -3.40
C ALA A 96 1.14 2.79 -2.15
N GLN A 97 1.73 4.00 -2.02
CA GLN A 97 1.39 4.96 -0.98
C GLN A 97 0.34 5.98 -1.44
N ASP A 98 0.12 6.11 -2.74
CA ASP A 98 -0.87 7.02 -3.31
C ASP A 98 -2.19 6.28 -3.56
N TYR A 99 -3.25 6.75 -2.90
CA TYR A 99 -4.56 6.11 -2.98
C TYR A 99 -5.13 6.08 -4.41
N GLU A 100 -4.94 7.15 -5.18
CA GLU A 100 -5.51 7.25 -6.53
C GLU A 100 -4.81 6.25 -7.46
N HIS A 101 -3.49 6.09 -7.34
CA HIS A 101 -2.72 5.09 -8.10
C HIS A 101 -3.12 3.67 -7.71
N VAL A 102 -3.37 3.39 -6.42
CA VAL A 102 -3.88 2.10 -5.96
C VAL A 102 -5.27 1.82 -6.52
N LYS A 103 -6.18 2.79 -6.46
CA LYS A 103 -7.54 2.68 -6.99
C LYS A 103 -7.51 2.40 -8.50
N GLU A 104 -6.75 3.19 -9.25
CA GLU A 104 -6.58 3.01 -10.69
C GLU A 104 -6.02 1.62 -11.00
N ALA A 105 -4.94 1.20 -10.34
CA ALA A 105 -4.33 -0.10 -10.60
C ALA A 105 -5.29 -1.27 -10.35
N ILE A 106 -6.08 -1.20 -9.27
CA ILE A 106 -7.09 -2.22 -8.95
C ILE A 106 -8.15 -2.26 -10.04
N LEU A 107 -8.75 -1.13 -10.39
CA LEU A 107 -9.84 -1.05 -11.39
C LEU A 107 -9.35 -1.40 -12.80
N TYR A 108 -8.19 -0.88 -13.21
CA TYR A 108 -7.61 -1.10 -14.54
C TYR A 108 -7.22 -2.56 -14.80
N ARG A 109 -6.77 -3.31 -13.78
CA ARG A 109 -6.45 -4.75 -13.92
C ARG A 109 -7.67 -5.66 -13.98
N LEU A 110 -8.86 -5.14 -13.67
CA LEU A 110 -10.11 -5.90 -13.73
C LEU A 110 -10.86 -5.65 -15.04
N GLU A 111 -10.64 -4.48 -15.66
CA GLU A 111 -11.15 -4.12 -16.98
C GLU A 111 -10.10 -4.25 -18.10
N ILE A 112 -9.40 -5.38 -18.17
CA ILE A 112 -8.54 -5.63 -19.34
C ILE A 112 -9.44 -5.74 -20.60
N LYS A 113 -9.51 -4.65 -21.37
CA LYS A 113 -9.86 -4.63 -22.79
C LYS A 113 -8.64 -4.18 -23.59
N PRO A 114 -8.37 -4.82 -24.74
CA PRO A 114 -7.95 -6.20 -24.94
C PRO A 114 -6.44 -6.43 -24.68
#